data_AF-A0A952G952-F1
#
_entry.id   AF-A0A952G952-F1
#
_cell.length_a   1.000
_cell.length_b   1.000
_cell.length_c   1.000
_cell.angle_alpha   90.00
_cell.angle_beta   90.00
_cell.angle_gamma   90.00
#
_symmetry.space_group_name_H-M   'P 1'
#
loop_
_entity.id
_entity.type
_entity.pdbx_description
1 polymer ?
#
loop_
_entity_poly.entity_id
_entity_poly.type
_entity_poly.pdbx_seq_one_letter_code
_entity_poly.pdbx_strand_id
1 'polypeptide(L)'
;MAAATPRIIVVGGGLAGLSAVIKIAEAGGKVDLFSIVPVKRSHSVCAQGGINSAKNLKGEGDTPFKHFDDTIYGGDFLANQTPVKAMCEQGPAIIDLLDRMGVPFNRTPEGLLDFRRFGGTLYHRTAFAGATTGQQLLYALDEQVRRYESEGKVQKYEGWEFLSAILDTKGACRGIVAMNLRSMELKTFPADAIIICTGGNGAIFGKSTNSVVCTGSAQAALYQQGAYYANGEFIQVHPTAIPGEDKLRLMSESARGEGGRVWVPKDRNDKRQPNSIPETERWYFLEEWYPKYGNLVPRDVATRAIHKVVYEHGMVLEGQPMVYLDVSHLAPERQHKLEGILEIYEKFVGDDP
;
A
#
# COMPACT_ATOMS: atom_id res chain seq x y z
N MET A 1 -12.58 -0.28 -44.32
CA MET A 1 -11.54 0.44 -43.55
C MET A 1 -11.33 -0.31 -42.26
N ALA A 2 -10.11 -0.76 -41.95
CA ALA A 2 -9.83 -1.31 -40.62
C ALA A 2 -10.12 -0.20 -39.59
N ALA A 3 -10.87 -0.52 -38.53
CA ALA A 3 -11.14 0.43 -37.46
C ALA A 3 -9.80 0.95 -36.91
N ALA A 4 -9.66 2.26 -36.74
CA ALA A 4 -8.45 2.84 -36.17
C ALA A 4 -8.21 2.26 -34.78
N THR A 5 -6.98 1.83 -34.50
CA THR A 5 -6.61 1.30 -33.18
C THR A 5 -6.79 2.40 -32.13
N PRO A 6 -7.59 2.17 -31.08
CA PRO A 6 -7.84 3.20 -30.07
C PRO A 6 -6.55 3.57 -29.35
N ARG A 7 -6.38 4.87 -29.10
CA ARG A 7 -5.27 5.44 -28.32
C ARG A 7 -5.80 5.79 -26.93
N ILE A 8 -5.23 5.15 -25.92
CA ILE A 8 -5.63 5.31 -24.53
C ILE A 8 -4.48 5.95 -23.76
N ILE A 9 -4.78 6.95 -22.93
CA ILE A 9 -3.81 7.55 -22.03
C ILE A 9 -4.00 6.94 -20.64
N VAL A 10 -2.89 6.53 -20.01
CA VAL A 10 -2.87 6.12 -18.60
C VAL A 10 -2.01 7.11 -17.83
N VAL A 11 -2.57 7.76 -16.81
CA VAL A 11 -1.86 8.72 -15.96
C VAL A 11 -1.56 8.08 -14.61
N GLY A 12 -0.28 7.82 -14.35
CA GLY A 12 0.23 7.21 -13.12
C GLY A 12 0.92 5.86 -13.38
N GLY A 13 2.22 5.78 -13.07
CA GLY A 13 3.07 4.60 -13.30
C GLY A 13 3.17 3.62 -12.13
N GLY A 14 2.20 3.60 -11.21
CA GLY A 14 2.13 2.63 -10.12
C GLY A 14 1.53 1.28 -10.55
N LEU A 15 1.33 0.35 -9.61
CA LEU A 15 0.79 -0.99 -9.91
C LEU A 15 -0.50 -0.95 -10.74
N ALA A 16 -1.48 -0.12 -10.34
CA ALA A 16 -2.75 0.00 -11.07
C ALA A 16 -2.57 0.47 -12.52
N GLY A 17 -1.73 1.49 -12.74
CA GLY A 17 -1.47 2.01 -14.07
C GLY A 17 -0.73 1.03 -14.95
N LEU A 18 0.31 0.36 -14.44
CA LEU A 18 1.03 -0.67 -15.20
C LEU A 18 0.13 -1.88 -15.51
N SER A 19 -0.71 -2.31 -14.57
CA SER A 19 -1.71 -3.36 -14.83
C SER A 19 -2.70 -2.95 -15.93
N ALA A 20 -3.19 -1.70 -15.92
CA ALA A 20 -4.08 -1.20 -16.97
C ALA A 20 -3.37 -1.17 -18.34
N VAL A 21 -2.13 -0.67 -18.39
CA VAL A 21 -1.32 -0.63 -19.61
C VAL A 21 -1.16 -2.03 -20.22
N ILE A 22 -0.83 -3.03 -19.39
CA ILE A 22 -0.70 -4.43 -19.84
C ILE A 22 -2.01 -4.92 -20.45
N LYS A 23 -3.15 -4.72 -19.77
CA LYS A 23 -4.46 -5.17 -20.28
C LYS A 23 -4.90 -4.48 -21.55
N ILE A 24 -4.61 -3.19 -21.69
CA ILE A 24 -4.89 -2.47 -22.94
C ILE A 24 -4.02 -3.00 -24.08
N ALA A 25 -2.73 -3.22 -23.83
CA ALA A 25 -1.80 -3.73 -24.84
C ALA A 25 -2.12 -5.18 -25.26
N GLU A 26 -2.56 -6.03 -24.31
CA GLU A 26 -3.08 -7.38 -24.58
C GLU A 26 -4.33 -7.34 -25.47
N ALA A 27 -5.21 -6.36 -25.27
CA ALA A 27 -6.40 -6.13 -26.10
C ALA A 27 -6.08 -5.49 -27.46
N GLY A 28 -4.81 -5.21 -27.77
CA GLY A 28 -4.37 -4.61 -29.03
C GLY A 28 -4.46 -3.08 -29.11
N GLY A 29 -4.76 -2.40 -28.00
CA GLY A 29 -4.77 -0.94 -27.92
C GLY A 29 -3.36 -0.34 -27.87
N LYS A 30 -3.25 0.96 -28.20
CA LYS A 30 -2.01 1.74 -28.03
C LYS A 30 -2.11 2.61 -26.79
N VAL A 31 -1.03 2.68 -26.01
CA VAL A 31 -1.02 3.38 -24.73
C VAL A 31 0.06 4.44 -24.64
N ASP A 32 -0.30 5.64 -24.23
CA ASP A 32 0.65 6.62 -23.69
C ASP A 32 0.58 6.59 -22.16
N LEU A 33 1.68 6.19 -21.50
CA LEU A 33 1.79 6.10 -20.05
C LEU A 33 2.52 7.32 -19.50
N PHE A 34 1.80 8.16 -18.76
CA PHE A 34 2.35 9.35 -18.09
C PHE A 34 2.72 9.05 -16.65
N SER A 35 3.87 9.55 -16.19
CA SER A 35 4.29 9.44 -14.80
C SER A 35 5.20 10.60 -14.41
N ILE A 36 4.96 11.19 -13.25
CA ILE A 36 5.79 12.29 -12.71
C ILE A 36 7.19 11.83 -12.29
N VAL A 37 7.35 10.54 -12.01
CA VAL A 37 8.63 9.90 -11.68
C VAL A 37 8.89 8.72 -12.61
N PRO A 38 10.13 8.21 -12.71
CA PRO A 38 10.36 6.90 -13.31
C PRO A 38 9.40 5.87 -12.69
N VAL A 39 8.73 5.05 -13.50
CA VAL A 39 7.60 4.23 -13.03
C VAL A 39 7.98 3.32 -11.85
N LYS A 40 9.22 2.80 -11.85
CA LYS A 40 9.85 2.02 -10.77
C LYS A 40 9.99 2.76 -9.42
N ARG A 41 9.84 4.09 -9.41
CA ARG A 41 9.91 4.95 -8.21
C ARG A 41 8.52 5.37 -7.71
N SER A 42 7.46 4.86 -8.31
CA SER A 42 6.08 5.09 -7.85
C SER A 42 5.89 4.56 -6.43
N HIS A 43 5.00 5.17 -5.64
CA HIS A 43 4.83 4.85 -4.21
C HIS A 43 4.52 3.37 -3.93
N SER A 44 3.96 2.63 -4.89
CA SER A 44 3.79 1.18 -4.80
C SER A 44 5.07 0.43 -4.41
N VAL A 45 6.26 0.93 -4.74
CA VAL A 45 7.56 0.35 -4.35
C VAL A 45 7.73 0.27 -2.82
N CYS A 46 7.05 1.14 -2.07
CA CYS A 46 7.17 1.24 -0.62
C CYS A 46 6.28 0.24 0.13
N ALA A 47 5.43 -0.54 -0.55
CA ALA A 47 4.58 -1.52 0.13
C ALA A 47 5.41 -2.72 0.61
N GLN A 48 5.41 -2.96 1.92
CA GLN A 48 6.21 -4.01 2.55
C GLN A 48 5.37 -5.29 2.80
N GLY A 49 4.18 -5.10 3.38
CA GLY A 49 3.36 -6.15 4.00
C GLY A 49 2.92 -7.31 3.10
N GLY A 50 2.58 -7.05 1.85
CA GLY A 50 2.16 -8.12 0.93
C GLY A 50 0.85 -7.82 0.21
N ILE A 51 0.27 -8.85 -0.41
CA ILE A 51 -0.99 -8.82 -1.14
C ILE A 51 -1.91 -9.95 -0.65
N ASN A 52 -3.14 -9.62 -0.29
CA ASN A 52 -4.10 -10.57 0.26
C ASN A 52 -4.80 -11.39 -0.84
N SER A 53 -4.88 -12.70 -0.64
CA SER A 53 -5.56 -13.63 -1.54
C SER A 53 -5.82 -14.98 -0.84
N ALA A 54 -7.08 -15.41 -0.85
CA ALA A 54 -7.51 -16.64 -0.19
C ALA A 54 -7.19 -17.89 -1.01
N LYS A 55 -5.90 -18.27 -1.05
CA LYS A 55 -5.41 -19.51 -1.68
C LYS A 55 -5.53 -20.75 -0.79
N ASN A 56 -5.67 -20.55 0.52
CA ASN A 56 -5.79 -21.61 1.53
C ASN A 56 -4.68 -22.69 1.50
N LEU A 57 -3.45 -22.33 1.12
CA LEU A 57 -2.33 -23.29 1.09
C LEU A 57 -1.90 -23.79 2.48
N LYS A 58 -2.30 -23.07 3.54
CA LYS A 58 -2.07 -23.48 4.94
C LYS A 58 -3.14 -24.42 5.50
N GLY A 59 -4.21 -24.71 4.74
CA GLY A 59 -5.27 -25.63 5.19
C GLY A 59 -6.18 -25.09 6.29
N GLU A 60 -6.25 -23.77 6.47
CA GLU A 60 -7.06 -23.11 7.52
C GLU A 60 -8.55 -23.00 7.17
N GLY A 61 -8.95 -23.54 6.02
CA GLY A 61 -10.32 -23.43 5.50
C GLY A 61 -10.65 -22.01 5.02
N ASP A 62 -9.64 -21.26 4.58
CA ASP A 62 -9.83 -19.92 4.01
C ASP A 62 -10.54 -19.99 2.64
N THR A 63 -11.33 -18.98 2.30
CA THR A 63 -12.07 -18.93 1.03
C THR A 63 -12.20 -17.49 0.51
N PRO A 64 -12.39 -17.29 -0.81
CA PRO A 64 -12.72 -15.97 -1.35
C PRO A 64 -13.92 -15.31 -0.67
N PHE A 65 -14.93 -16.09 -0.25
CA PHE A 65 -16.08 -15.57 0.49
C PHE A 65 -15.69 -15.05 1.87
N LYS A 66 -14.85 -15.77 2.62
CA LYS A 66 -14.33 -15.29 3.91
C LYS A 66 -13.48 -14.03 3.75
N HIS A 67 -12.68 -13.95 2.69
CA HIS A 67 -11.95 -12.73 2.36
C HIS A 67 -12.88 -11.56 2.02
N PHE A 68 -13.96 -11.84 1.28
CA PHE A 68 -15.01 -10.86 1.00
C PHE A 68 -15.69 -10.38 2.30
N ASP A 69 -16.08 -11.29 3.18
CA ASP A 69 -16.71 -11.00 4.48
C ASP A 69 -15.81 -10.11 5.36
N ASP A 70 -14.53 -10.50 5.52
CA ASP A 70 -13.53 -9.71 6.25
C ASP A 70 -13.37 -8.30 5.64
N THR A 71 -13.44 -8.17 4.31
CA THR A 71 -13.29 -6.88 3.61
C THR A 71 -14.51 -5.98 3.78
N ILE A 72 -15.73 -6.54 3.72
CA ILE A 72 -16.96 -5.77 3.93
C ILE A 72 -17.09 -5.32 5.39
N TYR A 73 -16.80 -6.23 6.32
CA TYR A 73 -16.79 -5.89 7.75
C TYR A 73 -15.71 -4.86 8.08
N GLY A 74 -14.49 -5.04 7.57
CA GLY A 74 -13.39 -4.08 7.76
C GLY A 74 -13.61 -2.72 7.09
N GLY A 75 -14.44 -2.66 6.05
CA GLY A 75 -14.90 -1.43 5.40
C GLY A 75 -16.14 -0.81 6.05
N ASP A 76 -16.55 -1.31 7.22
CA ASP A 76 -17.75 -0.88 7.97
C ASP A 76 -19.02 -0.82 7.09
N PHE A 77 -19.16 -1.80 6.19
CA PHE A 77 -20.27 -1.91 5.22
C PHE A 77 -20.43 -0.73 4.24
N LEU A 78 -19.47 0.19 4.16
CA LEU A 78 -19.49 1.34 3.25
C LEU A 78 -18.99 1.00 1.83
N ALA A 79 -18.30 -0.12 1.67
CA ALA A 79 -17.77 -0.55 0.38
C ALA A 79 -18.88 -1.08 -0.55
N ASN A 80 -18.78 -0.78 -1.84
CA ASN A 80 -19.63 -1.42 -2.84
C ASN A 80 -19.27 -2.91 -2.95
N GLN A 81 -20.21 -3.78 -2.57
CA GLN A 81 -19.96 -5.20 -2.41
C GLN A 81 -19.62 -5.92 -3.72
N THR A 82 -20.20 -5.50 -4.84
CA THR A 82 -19.99 -6.18 -6.14
C THR A 82 -18.52 -6.17 -6.60
N PRO A 83 -17.83 -5.01 -6.69
CA PRO A 83 -16.42 -4.99 -7.04
C PRO A 83 -15.52 -5.62 -5.97
N VAL A 84 -15.88 -5.55 -4.68
CA VAL A 84 -15.11 -6.20 -3.61
C VAL A 84 -15.20 -7.72 -3.73
N LYS A 85 -16.39 -8.28 -3.98
CA LYS A 85 -16.57 -9.71 -4.24
C LYS A 85 -15.73 -10.17 -5.43
N ALA A 86 -15.79 -9.42 -6.54
CA ALA A 86 -14.98 -9.72 -7.72
C ALA A 86 -13.47 -9.66 -7.41
N MET A 87 -13.01 -8.66 -6.64
CA MET A 87 -11.61 -8.56 -6.19
C MET A 87 -11.19 -9.81 -5.40
N CYS A 88 -12.00 -10.24 -4.42
CA CYS A 88 -11.69 -11.41 -3.59
C CYS A 88 -11.71 -12.73 -4.38
N GLU A 89 -12.64 -12.88 -5.34
CA GLU A 89 -12.74 -14.04 -6.23
C GLU A 89 -11.57 -14.14 -7.22
N GLN A 90 -11.10 -13.01 -7.74
CA GLN A 90 -9.98 -12.97 -8.70
C GLN A 90 -8.61 -13.02 -8.02
N GLY A 91 -8.51 -12.66 -6.74
CA GLY A 91 -7.27 -12.62 -5.96
C GLY A 91 -6.39 -13.88 -6.15
N PRO A 92 -6.92 -15.12 -6.04
CA PRO A 92 -6.12 -16.33 -6.24
C PRO A 92 -5.43 -16.40 -7.60
N ALA A 93 -6.16 -16.09 -8.67
CA ALA A 93 -5.62 -16.09 -10.03
C ALA A 93 -4.60 -14.97 -10.24
N ILE A 94 -4.77 -13.81 -9.58
CA ILE A 94 -3.81 -12.71 -9.61
C ILE A 94 -2.49 -13.11 -8.94
N ILE A 95 -2.52 -13.84 -7.82
CA ILE A 95 -1.29 -14.35 -7.20
C ILE A 95 -0.57 -15.31 -8.15
N ASP A 96 -1.30 -16.25 -8.76
CA ASP A 96 -0.69 -17.21 -9.70
C ASP A 96 -0.11 -16.50 -10.95
N LEU A 97 -0.77 -15.43 -11.42
CA LEU A 97 -0.27 -14.60 -12.50
C LEU A 97 1.04 -13.91 -12.12
N LEU A 98 1.08 -13.26 -10.96
CA LEU A 98 2.25 -12.55 -10.46
C LEU A 98 3.42 -13.51 -10.20
N ASP A 99 3.14 -14.69 -9.67
CA ASP A 99 4.13 -15.75 -9.48
C ASP A 99 4.76 -16.18 -10.82
N ARG A 100 3.93 -16.39 -11.84
CA ARG A 100 4.37 -16.74 -13.21
C ARG A 100 5.06 -15.59 -13.93
N MET A 101 4.79 -14.34 -13.56
CA MET A 101 5.51 -13.17 -14.04
C MET A 101 6.91 -13.03 -13.39
N GLY A 102 7.27 -13.93 -12.47
CA GLY A 102 8.59 -13.97 -11.85
C GLY A 102 8.70 -13.14 -10.57
N VAL A 103 7.58 -12.74 -9.96
CA VAL A 103 7.62 -12.12 -8.63
C VAL A 103 8.18 -13.13 -7.64
N PRO A 104 9.31 -12.83 -6.95
CA PRO A 104 9.95 -13.75 -6.03
C PRO A 104 9.23 -13.80 -4.68
N PHE A 105 7.99 -14.30 -4.67
CA PHE A 105 7.27 -14.56 -3.43
C PHE A 105 8.02 -15.57 -2.56
N ASN A 106 7.96 -15.38 -1.24
CA ASN A 106 8.50 -16.31 -0.27
C ASN A 106 7.91 -17.70 -0.47
N ARG A 107 8.74 -18.71 -0.18
CA ARG A 107 8.37 -20.12 -0.29
C ARG A 107 8.50 -20.83 1.04
N THR A 108 7.67 -21.86 1.21
CA THR A 108 7.89 -22.86 2.26
C THR A 108 9.10 -23.75 1.91
N PRO A 109 9.65 -24.54 2.85
CA PRO A 109 10.76 -25.46 2.56
C PRO A 109 10.46 -26.43 1.41
N GLU A 110 9.19 -26.76 1.17
CA GLU A 110 8.73 -27.63 0.08
C GLU A 110 8.64 -26.90 -1.28
N GLY A 111 8.93 -25.60 -1.34
CA GLY A 111 8.90 -24.80 -2.56
C GLY A 111 7.53 -24.22 -2.93
N LEU A 112 6.52 -24.35 -2.07
CA LEU A 112 5.19 -23.76 -2.28
C LEU A 112 5.16 -22.28 -1.88
N LEU A 113 4.22 -21.49 -2.42
CA LEU A 113 4.01 -20.12 -1.96
C LEU A 113 3.75 -20.06 -0.45
N ASP A 114 4.49 -19.22 0.25
CA ASP A 114 4.26 -18.95 1.67
C ASP A 114 3.32 -17.75 1.86
N PHE A 115 2.57 -17.79 2.95
CA PHE A 115 1.58 -16.79 3.30
C PHE A 115 1.71 -16.45 4.79
N ARG A 116 1.60 -15.16 5.10
CA ARG A 116 1.60 -14.64 6.48
C ARG A 116 0.24 -14.09 6.90
N ARG A 117 0.09 -13.87 8.19
CA ARG A 117 -1.03 -13.10 8.75
C ARG A 117 -0.80 -11.61 8.61
N PHE A 118 -1.89 -10.87 8.55
CA PHE A 118 -1.89 -9.41 8.45
C PHE A 118 -3.14 -8.85 9.15
N GLY A 119 -3.18 -7.56 9.43
CA GLY A 119 -4.22 -6.96 10.27
C GLY A 119 -5.63 -7.18 9.72
N GLY A 120 -6.58 -7.41 10.62
CA GLY A 120 -7.98 -7.62 10.25
C GLY A 120 -8.32 -9.02 9.72
N THR A 121 -7.38 -9.96 9.71
CA THR A 121 -7.64 -11.38 9.39
C THR A 121 -6.86 -12.32 10.29
N LEU A 122 -7.46 -13.47 10.62
CA LEU A 122 -6.78 -14.56 11.34
C LEU A 122 -6.20 -15.62 10.40
N TYR A 123 -6.42 -15.48 9.08
CA TYR A 123 -5.96 -16.42 8.07
C TYR A 123 -4.61 -16.00 7.47
N HIS A 124 -3.76 -16.97 7.17
CA HIS A 124 -2.54 -16.80 6.40
C HIS A 124 -2.88 -16.66 4.92
N ARG A 125 -3.25 -15.45 4.51
CA ARG A 125 -3.65 -15.13 3.14
C ARG A 125 -2.87 -13.99 2.50
N THR A 126 -1.84 -13.48 3.15
CA THR A 126 -1.00 -12.41 2.61
C THR A 126 0.23 -13.02 1.95
N ALA A 127 0.28 -13.03 0.62
CA ALA A 127 1.49 -13.38 -0.13
C ALA A 127 2.50 -12.22 -0.05
N PHE A 128 3.78 -12.54 0.11
CA PHE A 128 4.82 -11.56 0.40
C PHE A 128 6.17 -11.93 -0.23
N ALA A 129 7.02 -10.93 -0.45
CA ALA A 129 8.42 -11.09 -0.87
C ALA A 129 9.30 -10.29 0.11
N GLY A 130 9.77 -10.96 1.16
CA GLY A 130 10.47 -10.39 2.31
C GLY A 130 9.71 -9.17 2.87
N ALA A 131 10.42 -8.05 2.95
CA ALA A 131 9.88 -6.74 3.29
C ALA A 131 9.70 -5.82 2.07
N THR A 132 9.81 -6.33 0.83
CA THR A 132 9.84 -5.53 -0.40
C THR A 132 8.77 -5.93 -1.43
N THR A 133 7.67 -6.55 -0.99
CA THR A 133 6.61 -7.05 -1.89
C THR A 133 6.20 -6.05 -2.96
N GLY A 134 5.90 -4.80 -2.58
CA GLY A 134 5.50 -3.76 -3.51
C GLY A 134 6.54 -3.44 -4.58
N GLN A 135 7.81 -3.44 -4.22
CA GLN A 135 8.92 -3.28 -5.16
C GLN A 135 8.96 -4.42 -6.17
N GLN A 136 8.87 -5.66 -5.70
CA GLN A 136 8.91 -6.84 -6.56
C GLN A 136 7.73 -6.90 -7.53
N LEU A 137 6.53 -6.57 -7.05
CA LEU A 137 5.33 -6.46 -7.88
C LEU A 137 5.51 -5.37 -8.96
N LEU A 138 6.02 -4.20 -8.58
CA LEU A 138 6.19 -3.07 -9.48
C LEU A 138 7.23 -3.38 -10.58
N TYR A 139 8.31 -4.05 -10.22
CA TYR A 139 9.36 -4.43 -11.17
C TYR A 139 8.87 -5.46 -12.18
N ALA A 140 8.17 -6.50 -11.72
CA ALA A 140 7.59 -7.51 -12.61
C ALA A 140 6.60 -6.87 -13.61
N LEU A 141 5.73 -5.97 -13.16
CA LEU A 141 4.79 -5.29 -14.07
C LEU A 141 5.51 -4.32 -15.02
N ASP A 142 6.50 -3.56 -14.56
CA ASP A 142 7.26 -2.66 -15.44
C ASP A 142 8.00 -3.45 -16.53
N GLU A 143 8.55 -4.62 -16.23
CA GLU A 143 9.20 -5.48 -17.21
C GLU A 143 8.23 -5.95 -18.30
N GLN A 144 7.00 -6.32 -17.94
CA GLN A 144 5.96 -6.63 -18.92
C GLN A 144 5.58 -5.41 -19.77
N VAL A 145 5.49 -4.21 -19.16
CA VAL A 145 5.23 -2.97 -19.91
C VAL A 145 6.39 -2.63 -20.85
N ARG A 146 7.65 -2.84 -20.44
CA ARG A 146 8.85 -2.63 -21.28
C ARG A 146 8.87 -3.55 -22.50
N ARG A 147 8.36 -4.78 -22.37
CA ARG A 147 8.13 -5.64 -23.53
C ARG A 147 7.18 -4.98 -24.52
N TYR A 148 6.02 -4.49 -24.07
CA TYR A 148 5.07 -3.81 -24.96
C TYR A 148 5.55 -2.47 -25.53
N GLU A 149 6.44 -1.79 -24.80
CA GLU A 149 7.18 -0.63 -25.30
C GLU A 149 8.11 -1.02 -26.47
N SER A 150 8.85 -2.12 -26.35
CA SER A 150 9.67 -2.66 -27.46
C SER A 150 8.85 -3.13 -28.67
N GLU A 151 7.60 -3.55 -28.44
CA GLU A 151 6.64 -3.90 -29.50
C GLU A 151 5.97 -2.66 -30.14
N GLY A 152 6.29 -1.44 -29.68
CA GLY A 152 5.73 -0.18 -30.19
C GLY A 152 4.26 0.06 -29.80
N LYS A 153 3.73 -0.68 -28.82
CA LYS A 153 2.35 -0.53 -28.32
C LYS A 153 2.24 0.48 -27.19
N VAL A 154 3.31 0.70 -26.44
CA VAL A 154 3.36 1.61 -25.29
C VAL A 154 4.42 2.67 -25.50
N GLN A 155 4.08 3.93 -25.25
CA GLN A 155 5.02 5.03 -25.13
C GLN A 155 5.00 5.57 -23.70
N LYS A 156 6.17 5.59 -23.03
CA LYS A 156 6.30 6.18 -21.70
C LYS A 156 6.66 7.67 -21.77
N TYR A 157 6.02 8.44 -20.91
CA TYR A 157 6.24 9.86 -20.66
C TYR A 157 6.57 10.04 -19.18
N GLU A 158 7.80 9.66 -18.80
CA GLU A 158 8.31 9.84 -17.43
C GLU A 158 8.83 11.26 -17.21
N GLY A 159 8.57 11.83 -16.03
CA GLY A 159 8.80 13.25 -15.75
C GLY A 159 7.75 14.18 -16.34
N TRP A 160 6.56 13.66 -16.65
CA TRP A 160 5.43 14.46 -17.13
C TRP A 160 4.32 14.53 -16.08
N GLU A 161 3.84 15.73 -15.80
CA GLU A 161 2.74 15.99 -14.88
C GLU A 161 1.44 16.25 -15.63
N PHE A 162 0.38 15.58 -15.20
CA PHE A 162 -0.98 15.85 -15.67
C PHE A 162 -1.48 17.16 -15.07
N LEU A 163 -2.05 18.03 -15.91
CA LEU A 163 -2.60 19.31 -15.48
C LEU A 163 -4.13 19.33 -15.56
N SER A 164 -4.69 18.82 -16.66
CA SER A 164 -6.14 18.82 -16.86
C SER A 164 -6.57 17.83 -17.92
N ALA A 165 -7.83 17.38 -17.84
CA ALA A 165 -8.49 16.67 -18.92
C ALA A 165 -8.94 17.66 -20.00
N ILE A 166 -8.88 17.24 -21.27
CA ILE A 166 -9.48 17.97 -22.39
C ILE A 166 -10.90 17.46 -22.53
N LEU A 167 -11.89 18.34 -22.43
CA LEU A 167 -13.31 18.00 -22.56
C LEU A 167 -13.88 18.60 -23.85
N ASP A 168 -14.72 17.84 -24.55
CA ASP A 168 -15.51 18.39 -25.66
C ASP A 168 -16.73 19.17 -25.16
N THR A 169 -17.49 19.76 -26.09
CA THR A 169 -18.69 20.57 -25.78
C THR A 169 -19.81 19.78 -25.10
N LYS A 170 -19.74 18.44 -25.11
CA LYS A 170 -20.69 17.55 -24.43
C LYS A 170 -20.14 17.03 -23.10
N GLY A 171 -18.95 17.48 -22.69
CA GLY A 171 -18.28 17.05 -21.46
C GLY A 171 -17.55 15.70 -21.58
N ALA A 172 -17.43 15.12 -22.78
CA ALA A 172 -16.68 13.88 -22.94
C ALA A 172 -15.17 14.18 -22.98
N CYS A 173 -14.38 13.36 -22.28
CA CYS A 173 -12.93 13.49 -22.29
C CYS A 173 -12.33 13.08 -23.64
N ARG A 174 -11.41 13.90 -24.17
CA ARG A 174 -10.74 13.73 -25.47
C ARG A 174 -9.21 13.74 -25.37
N GLY A 175 -8.66 13.64 -24.16
CA GLY A 175 -7.22 13.68 -23.93
C GLY A 175 -6.84 14.45 -22.67
N ILE A 176 -5.57 14.81 -22.58
CA ILE A 176 -5.01 15.53 -21.43
C ILE A 176 -4.15 16.71 -21.87
N VAL A 177 -3.99 17.69 -20.97
CA VAL A 177 -2.89 18.64 -20.97
C VAL A 177 -1.85 18.15 -19.95
N ALA A 178 -0.59 18.07 -20.36
CA ALA A 178 0.50 17.67 -19.49
C ALA A 178 1.74 18.56 -19.66
N MET A 179 2.54 18.65 -18.61
CA MET A 179 3.77 19.43 -18.56
C MET A 179 4.98 18.52 -18.38
N ASN A 180 6.02 18.73 -19.18
CA ASN A 180 7.32 18.10 -18.96
C ASN A 180 8.05 18.83 -17.83
N LEU A 181 8.35 18.15 -16.73
CA LEU A 181 8.96 18.74 -15.54
C LEU A 181 10.43 19.13 -15.71
N ARG A 182 11.09 18.72 -16.81
CA ARG A 182 12.48 19.11 -17.12
C ARG A 182 12.53 20.32 -18.05
N SER A 183 11.74 20.30 -19.12
CA SER A 183 11.75 21.37 -20.13
C SER A 183 10.72 22.47 -19.87
N MET A 184 9.77 22.24 -18.96
CA MET A 184 8.56 23.06 -18.77
C MET A 184 7.68 23.17 -20.01
N GLU A 185 7.84 22.25 -20.98
CA GLU A 185 6.99 22.18 -22.16
C GLU A 185 5.58 21.78 -21.75
N LEU A 186 4.60 22.60 -22.14
CA LEU A 186 3.18 22.29 -22.04
C LEU A 186 2.69 21.72 -23.35
N LYS A 187 2.03 20.56 -23.29
CA LYS A 187 1.54 19.88 -24.50
C LYS A 187 0.18 19.24 -24.28
N THR A 188 -0.63 19.23 -25.34
CA THR A 188 -1.90 18.51 -25.40
C THR A 188 -1.69 17.14 -26.04
N PHE A 189 -2.33 16.13 -25.46
CA PHE A 189 -2.26 14.75 -25.92
C PHE A 189 -3.68 14.23 -26.16
N PRO A 190 -4.10 14.06 -27.43
CA PRO A 190 -5.43 13.55 -27.75
C PRO A 190 -5.52 12.04 -27.46
N ALA A 191 -6.68 11.60 -26.97
CA ALA A 191 -6.96 10.20 -26.68
C ALA A 191 -8.45 9.87 -26.82
N ASP A 192 -8.75 8.61 -27.12
CA ASP A 192 -10.11 8.08 -27.15
C ASP A 192 -10.67 7.87 -25.74
N ALA A 193 -9.78 7.58 -24.78
CA ALA A 193 -10.10 7.47 -23.36
C ALA A 193 -8.87 7.77 -22.50
N ILE A 194 -9.10 8.19 -21.25
CA ILE A 194 -8.05 8.38 -20.24
C ILE A 194 -8.36 7.50 -19.02
N ILE A 195 -7.32 6.93 -18.41
CA ILE A 195 -7.41 6.20 -17.14
C ILE A 195 -6.50 6.89 -16.13
N ILE A 196 -7.05 7.22 -14.96
CA ILE A 196 -6.34 7.95 -13.90
C ILE A 196 -5.98 6.99 -12.78
N CYS A 197 -4.68 6.81 -12.56
CA CYS A 197 -4.06 5.91 -11.59
C CYS A 197 -2.99 6.64 -10.76
N THR A 198 -3.27 7.87 -10.32
CA THR A 198 -2.29 8.82 -9.77
C THR A 198 -1.92 8.63 -8.30
N GLY A 199 -2.39 7.55 -7.66
CA GLY A 199 -2.09 7.24 -6.27
C GLY A 199 -2.93 8.05 -5.26
N GLY A 200 -2.41 8.23 -4.05
CA GLY A 200 -3.07 8.97 -2.97
C GLY A 200 -2.70 10.46 -2.91
N ASN A 201 -3.27 11.15 -1.92
CA ASN A 201 -3.09 12.57 -1.64
C ASN A 201 -2.43 12.81 -0.25
N GLY A 202 -1.58 11.90 0.21
CA GLY A 202 -1.00 11.95 1.55
C GLY A 202 -0.16 13.20 1.86
N ALA A 203 0.28 13.96 0.85
CA ALA A 203 1.04 15.20 1.04
C ALA A 203 0.23 16.34 1.70
N ILE A 204 -1.11 16.23 1.79
CA ILE A 204 -1.92 17.21 2.51
C ILE A 204 -1.74 17.14 4.04
N PHE A 205 -1.17 16.05 4.55
CA PHE A 205 -0.91 15.85 5.98
C PHE A 205 0.54 16.21 6.32
N GLY A 206 0.73 16.96 7.41
CA GLY A 206 2.07 17.36 7.87
C GLY A 206 3.00 16.17 8.18
N LYS A 207 2.45 15.01 8.55
CA LYS A 207 3.18 13.76 8.74
C LYS A 207 2.45 12.62 8.03
N SER A 208 3.13 11.97 7.09
CA SER A 208 2.58 10.85 6.31
C SER A 208 3.66 9.84 5.93
N THR A 209 3.26 8.58 5.78
CA THR A 209 4.12 7.52 5.22
C THR A 209 4.24 7.60 3.70
N ASN A 210 3.35 8.36 3.05
CA ASN A 210 3.29 8.49 1.60
C ASN A 210 4.59 9.10 1.04
N SER A 211 4.90 8.79 -0.22
CA SER A 211 5.98 9.47 -0.93
C SER A 211 5.58 10.93 -1.19
N VAL A 212 6.56 11.83 -1.27
CA VAL A 212 6.32 13.28 -1.51
C VAL A 212 5.57 13.56 -2.82
N VAL A 213 5.58 12.60 -3.74
CA VAL A 213 4.90 12.67 -5.03
C VAL A 213 3.40 12.33 -4.96
N CYS A 214 2.90 11.87 -3.80
CA CYS A 214 1.47 11.60 -3.56
C CYS A 214 0.73 12.90 -3.17
N THR A 215 0.65 13.83 -4.12
CA THR A 215 0.18 15.21 -3.89
C THR A 215 -1.34 15.37 -3.97
N GLY A 216 -2.02 14.50 -4.70
CA GLY A 216 -3.45 14.66 -5.00
C GLY A 216 -3.77 15.68 -6.10
N SER A 217 -2.75 16.24 -6.79
CA SER A 217 -2.95 17.32 -7.78
C SER A 217 -3.87 16.92 -8.92
N ALA A 218 -3.71 15.72 -9.48
CA ALA A 218 -4.56 15.22 -10.57
C ALA A 218 -6.02 15.00 -10.12
N GLN A 219 -6.23 14.49 -8.91
CA GLN A 219 -7.56 14.32 -8.33
C GLN A 219 -8.25 15.67 -8.13
N ALA A 220 -7.52 16.65 -7.62
CA ALA A 220 -8.04 18.01 -7.43
C ALA A 220 -8.40 18.68 -8.76
N ALA A 221 -7.54 18.57 -9.78
CA ALA A 221 -7.80 19.11 -11.10
C ALA A 221 -9.06 18.49 -11.73
N LEU A 222 -9.20 17.16 -11.68
CA LEU A 222 -10.38 16.48 -12.22
C LEU A 222 -11.66 16.81 -11.46
N TYR A 223 -11.59 16.92 -10.13
CA TYR A 223 -12.71 17.35 -9.31
C TYR A 223 -13.18 18.77 -9.69
N GLN A 224 -12.25 19.70 -9.88
CA GLN A 224 -12.54 21.05 -10.37
C GLN A 224 -13.14 21.05 -11.79
N GLN A 225 -12.83 20.03 -12.59
CA GLN A 225 -13.42 19.81 -13.91
C GLN A 225 -14.75 19.03 -13.89
N GLY A 226 -15.32 18.80 -12.70
CA GLY A 226 -16.65 18.22 -12.54
C GLY A 226 -16.69 16.70 -12.31
N ALA A 227 -15.54 16.04 -12.15
CA ALA A 227 -15.53 14.64 -11.72
C ALA A 227 -16.01 14.52 -10.27
N TYR A 228 -16.83 13.52 -9.98
CA TYR A 228 -17.25 13.24 -8.61
C TYR A 228 -16.08 12.67 -7.79
N TYR A 229 -15.79 13.31 -6.66
CA TYR A 229 -14.84 12.82 -5.66
C TYR A 229 -15.63 12.36 -4.44
N ALA A 230 -15.50 11.09 -4.07
CA ALA A 230 -16.26 10.47 -3.00
C ALA A 230 -15.34 10.08 -1.84
N ASN A 231 -15.89 10.10 -0.61
CA ASN A 231 -15.27 9.56 0.59
C ASN A 231 -13.90 10.17 0.93
N GLY A 232 -13.67 11.45 0.60
CA GLY A 232 -12.42 12.16 0.87
C GLY A 232 -12.12 12.36 2.37
N GLU A 233 -13.15 12.23 3.21
CA GLU A 233 -13.08 12.26 4.66
C GLU A 233 -12.53 10.97 5.27
N PHE A 234 -12.53 9.85 4.53
CA PHE A 234 -12.08 8.55 5.04
C PHE A 234 -10.58 8.37 4.85
N ILE A 235 -9.82 8.81 5.85
CA ILE A 235 -8.36 8.76 5.86
C ILE A 235 -7.87 7.64 6.79
N GLN A 236 -7.16 6.66 6.24
CA GLN A 236 -6.56 5.60 7.04
C GLN A 236 -5.24 6.05 7.65
N VAL A 237 -5.13 5.96 8.98
CA VAL A 237 -3.89 6.18 9.72
C VAL A 237 -3.28 4.83 10.09
N HIS A 238 -2.03 4.60 9.70
CA HIS A 238 -1.31 3.38 10.05
C HIS A 238 -0.85 3.44 11.52
N PRO A 239 -1.07 2.39 12.34
CA PRO A 239 -0.82 2.45 13.78
C PRO A 239 0.67 2.50 14.15
N THR A 240 1.54 1.98 13.29
CA THR A 240 2.99 1.88 13.56
C THR A 240 3.80 2.55 12.46
N ALA A 241 4.57 3.57 12.81
CA ALA A 241 5.51 4.24 11.92
C ALA A 241 6.67 4.80 12.74
N ILE A 242 7.88 4.76 12.18
CA ILE A 242 9.06 5.41 12.77
C ILE A 242 8.88 6.92 12.63
N PRO A 243 8.92 7.68 13.73
CA PRO A 243 8.99 9.13 13.69
C PRO A 243 10.28 9.58 12.97
N GLY A 244 10.15 10.55 12.07
CA GLY A 244 11.29 11.26 11.48
C GLY A 244 11.00 12.76 11.46
N GLU A 245 12.06 13.57 11.37
CA GLU A 245 11.92 15.04 11.25
C GLU A 245 11.20 15.43 9.96
N ASP A 246 11.48 14.73 8.86
CA ASP A 246 10.95 14.98 7.52
C ASP A 246 9.59 14.32 7.27
N LYS A 247 9.50 13.02 7.55
CA LYS A 247 8.31 12.18 7.31
C LYS A 247 8.28 10.97 8.23
N LEU A 248 7.12 10.33 8.28
CA LEU A 248 6.96 9.04 8.94
C LEU A 248 7.41 7.91 8.01
N ARG A 249 8.14 6.94 8.55
CA ARG A 249 8.55 5.74 7.79
C ARG A 249 7.73 4.56 8.27
N LEU A 250 7.18 3.79 7.35
CA LEU A 250 6.30 2.69 7.69
C LEU A 250 7.07 1.60 8.44
N MET A 251 6.55 1.19 9.60
CA MET A 251 6.86 -0.12 10.19
C MET A 251 5.74 -1.06 9.83
N SER A 252 6.04 -2.04 8.95
CA SER A 252 5.05 -2.95 8.41
C SER A 252 4.22 -3.60 9.52
N GLU A 253 2.91 -3.66 9.29
CA GLU A 253 1.97 -4.44 10.11
C GLU A 253 2.33 -5.93 10.19
N SER A 254 3.18 -6.44 9.28
CA SER A 254 3.71 -7.79 9.40
C SER A 254 4.53 -8.01 10.68
N ALA A 255 5.11 -6.97 11.27
CA ALA A 255 5.77 -7.09 12.58
C ALA A 255 4.76 -7.56 13.65
N ARG A 256 3.55 -6.98 13.67
CA ARG A 256 2.44 -7.48 14.51
C ARG A 256 1.92 -8.84 14.02
N GLY A 257 1.87 -9.03 12.70
CA GLY A 257 1.54 -10.29 12.03
C GLY A 257 2.33 -11.50 12.52
N GLU A 258 3.65 -11.33 12.73
CA GLU A 258 4.57 -12.37 13.21
C GLU A 258 4.58 -12.52 14.74
N GLY A 259 3.85 -11.65 15.46
CA GLY A 259 3.68 -11.72 16.91
C GLY A 259 4.16 -10.48 17.67
N GLY A 260 4.62 -9.42 16.98
CA GLY A 260 5.04 -8.18 17.63
C GLY A 260 3.93 -7.53 18.46
N ARG A 261 4.30 -6.96 19.60
CA ARG A 261 3.36 -6.52 20.65
C ARG A 261 3.49 -5.03 20.93
N VAL A 262 2.39 -4.29 20.87
CA VAL A 262 2.35 -2.86 21.14
C VAL A 262 2.23 -2.61 22.65
N TRP A 263 3.09 -1.75 23.21
CA TRP A 263 3.10 -1.49 24.64
C TRP A 263 3.43 -0.03 25.02
N VAL A 264 3.09 0.30 26.26
CA VAL A 264 3.48 1.52 27.00
C VAL A 264 3.89 1.14 28.42
N PRO A 265 4.70 1.95 29.14
CA PRO A 265 5.03 1.63 30.53
C PRO A 265 3.78 1.65 31.42
N LYS A 266 3.72 0.75 32.42
CA LYS A 266 2.66 0.77 33.45
C LYS A 266 2.75 1.99 34.36
N ASP A 267 3.97 2.48 34.60
CA ASP A 267 4.20 3.74 35.30
C ASP A 267 4.33 4.88 34.28
N ARG A 268 3.40 5.84 34.34
CA ARG A 268 3.42 7.05 33.49
C ARG A 268 4.62 7.97 33.73
N ASN A 269 5.29 7.82 34.87
CA ASN A 269 6.46 8.61 35.24
C ASN A 269 7.78 7.88 34.97
N ASP A 270 7.74 6.73 34.28
CA ASP A 270 8.94 5.98 33.96
C ASP A 270 9.87 6.79 33.05
N LYS A 271 11.14 6.85 33.45
CA LYS A 271 12.23 7.58 32.76
C LYS A 271 13.34 6.66 32.29
N ARG A 272 13.19 5.35 32.51
CA ARG A 272 14.16 4.37 32.05
C ARG A 272 14.14 4.29 30.52
N GLN A 273 15.24 3.84 29.95
CA GLN A 273 15.28 3.53 28.52
C GLN A 273 14.30 2.38 28.22
N PRO A 274 13.59 2.38 27.07
CA PRO A 274 12.57 1.38 26.76
C PRO A 274 13.05 -0.08 26.94
N ASN A 275 14.27 -0.37 26.47
CA ASN A 275 14.87 -1.71 26.53
C ASN A 275 15.21 -2.17 27.96
N SER A 276 15.27 -1.26 28.92
CA SER A 276 15.54 -1.57 30.34
C SER A 276 14.28 -1.78 31.19
N ILE A 277 13.08 -1.53 30.63
CA ILE A 277 11.81 -1.78 31.32
C ILE A 277 11.45 -3.26 31.13
N PRO A 278 11.38 -4.07 32.21
CA PRO A 278 11.07 -5.49 32.11
C PRO A 278 9.63 -5.72 31.63
N GLU A 279 9.37 -6.83 30.96
CA GLU A 279 8.05 -7.17 30.40
C GLU A 279 6.92 -7.05 31.44
N THR A 280 7.17 -7.43 32.68
CA THR A 280 6.20 -7.34 33.80
C THR A 280 5.72 -5.92 34.09
N GLU A 281 6.48 -4.91 33.69
CA GLU A 281 6.20 -3.49 33.87
C GLU A 281 5.70 -2.82 32.58
N ARG A 282 5.55 -3.58 31.48
CA ARG A 282 4.97 -3.14 30.21
C ARG A 282 3.47 -3.43 30.20
N TRP A 283 2.69 -2.52 29.62
CA TRP A 283 1.26 -2.69 29.41
C TRP A 283 0.94 -2.92 27.93
N TYR A 284 0.55 -4.15 27.61
CA TYR A 284 0.14 -4.57 26.27
C TYR A 284 -1.38 -4.38 26.08
N PHE A 285 -1.81 -3.11 26.04
CA PHE A 285 -3.22 -2.71 26.09
C PHE A 285 -4.11 -3.31 24.98
N LEU A 286 -3.56 -3.59 23.78
CA LEU A 286 -4.33 -4.20 22.70
C LEU A 286 -4.74 -5.64 23.01
N GLU A 287 -3.90 -6.40 23.71
CA GLU A 287 -4.19 -7.78 24.12
C GLU A 287 -5.24 -7.82 25.22
N GLU A 288 -5.19 -6.85 26.14
CA GLU A 288 -6.16 -6.72 27.22
C GLU A 288 -7.54 -6.28 26.71
N TRP A 289 -7.59 -5.26 25.86
CA TRP A 289 -8.85 -4.70 25.36
C TRP A 289 -9.49 -5.53 24.25
N TYR A 290 -8.69 -6.24 23.46
CA TYR A 290 -9.16 -6.99 22.28
C TYR A 290 -8.64 -8.44 22.29
N PRO A 291 -8.99 -9.27 23.28
CA PRO A 291 -8.36 -10.57 23.53
C PRO A 291 -8.44 -11.55 22.34
N LYS A 292 -9.45 -11.43 21.48
CA LYS A 292 -9.59 -12.29 20.29
C LYS A 292 -8.53 -12.00 19.21
N TYR A 293 -8.17 -10.74 19.01
CA TYR A 293 -7.28 -10.31 17.93
C TYR A 293 -5.90 -9.87 18.46
N GLY A 294 -5.83 -9.35 19.68
CA GLY A 294 -4.62 -8.74 20.26
C GLY A 294 -4.03 -7.69 19.32
N ASN A 295 -2.76 -7.87 18.96
CA ASN A 295 -2.07 -6.96 18.04
C ASN A 295 -2.50 -7.08 16.56
N LEU A 296 -3.39 -8.01 16.21
CA LEU A 296 -3.94 -8.18 14.86
C LEU A 296 -5.28 -7.45 14.65
N VAL A 297 -5.69 -6.61 15.60
CA VAL A 297 -6.88 -5.76 15.42
C VAL A 297 -6.80 -4.93 14.13
N PRO A 298 -7.96 -4.57 13.55
CA PRO A 298 -8.03 -3.61 12.45
C PRO A 298 -7.29 -2.30 12.76
N ARG A 299 -6.80 -1.64 11.71
CA ARG A 299 -5.93 -0.46 11.85
C ARG A 299 -6.59 0.72 12.56
N ASP A 300 -7.86 0.97 12.27
CA ASP A 300 -8.65 2.02 12.92
C ASP A 300 -8.79 1.74 14.43
N VAL A 301 -9.03 0.49 14.81
CA VAL A 301 -9.11 0.05 16.22
C VAL A 301 -7.77 0.24 16.92
N ALA A 302 -6.67 -0.23 16.30
CA ALA A 302 -5.31 -0.05 16.83
C ALA A 302 -4.97 1.43 17.02
N THR A 303 -5.18 2.25 15.99
CA THR A 303 -4.85 3.67 16.00
C THR A 303 -5.69 4.43 17.03
N ARG A 304 -7.00 4.15 17.15
CA ARG A 304 -7.85 4.77 18.18
C ARG A 304 -7.44 4.36 19.58
N ALA A 305 -7.07 3.09 19.79
CA ALA A 305 -6.58 2.61 21.07
C ALA A 305 -5.26 3.30 21.45
N ILE A 306 -4.31 3.40 20.51
CA ILE A 306 -3.06 4.14 20.69
C ILE A 306 -3.33 5.60 21.05
N HIS A 307 -4.21 6.28 20.30
CA HIS A 307 -4.58 7.67 20.58
C HIS A 307 -5.14 7.84 21.99
N LYS A 308 -6.05 6.96 22.41
CA LYS A 308 -6.64 6.97 23.75
C LYS A 308 -5.59 6.78 24.85
N VAL A 309 -4.69 5.80 24.69
CA VAL A 309 -3.63 5.52 25.66
C VAL A 309 -2.66 6.69 25.77
N VAL A 310 -2.22 7.24 24.65
CA VAL A 310 -1.20 8.31 24.61
C VAL A 310 -1.78 9.65 25.07
N TYR A 311 -2.91 10.08 24.50
CA TYR A 311 -3.40 11.45 24.66
C TYR A 311 -4.51 11.60 25.72
N GLU A 312 -5.35 10.59 25.91
CA GLU A 312 -6.43 10.68 26.91
C GLU A 312 -5.98 10.15 28.29
N HIS A 313 -5.21 9.05 28.31
CA HIS A 313 -4.69 8.49 29.55
C HIS A 313 -3.31 9.06 29.95
N GLY A 314 -2.59 9.69 29.02
CA GLY A 314 -1.25 10.23 29.28
C GLY A 314 -0.20 9.15 29.56
N MET A 315 -0.41 7.93 29.05
CA MET A 315 0.46 6.78 29.30
C MET A 315 1.58 6.76 28.26
N VAL A 316 2.69 7.41 28.59
CA VAL A 316 3.83 7.62 27.70
C VAL A 316 5.14 7.53 28.49
N LEU A 317 6.24 7.28 27.80
CA LEU A 317 7.58 7.33 28.39
C LEU A 317 8.14 8.76 28.26
N GLU A 318 8.55 9.36 29.38
CA GLU A 318 9.20 10.69 29.44
C GLU A 318 8.52 11.79 28.58
N GLY A 319 7.19 11.80 28.49
CA GLY A 319 6.44 12.78 27.70
C GLY A 319 6.55 12.63 26.18
N GLN A 320 7.12 11.52 25.69
CA GLN A 320 7.16 11.18 24.26
C GLN A 320 5.81 10.60 23.84
N PRO A 321 4.99 11.29 23.02
CA PRO A 321 3.63 10.87 22.71
C PRO A 321 3.61 9.73 21.68
N MET A 322 4.12 8.57 22.07
CA MET A 322 4.26 7.40 21.22
C MET A 322 4.11 6.10 22.02
N VAL A 323 4.00 5.00 21.28
CA VAL A 323 3.96 3.64 21.79
C VAL A 323 5.16 2.87 21.25
N TYR A 324 5.49 1.76 21.88
CA TYR A 324 6.58 0.89 21.47
C TYR A 324 6.05 -0.40 20.84
N LEU A 325 6.78 -0.95 19.89
CA LEU A 325 6.48 -2.22 19.25
C LEU A 325 7.60 -3.22 19.59
N ASP A 326 7.27 -4.18 20.44
CA ASP A 326 8.21 -5.18 20.94
C ASP A 326 8.20 -6.44 20.07
N VAL A 327 9.36 -6.76 19.51
CA VAL A 327 9.64 -7.98 18.74
C VAL A 327 10.74 -8.84 19.36
N SER A 328 11.33 -8.41 20.49
CA SER A 328 12.50 -9.02 21.11
C SER A 328 12.26 -10.46 21.61
N HIS A 329 11.03 -10.74 22.01
CA HIS A 329 10.57 -12.05 22.49
C HIS A 329 10.36 -13.08 21.36
N LEU A 330 10.40 -12.67 20.09
CA LEU A 330 10.18 -13.58 18.97
C LEU A 330 11.37 -14.53 18.80
N ALA A 331 11.08 -15.78 18.42
CA ALA A 331 12.12 -16.75 18.08
C ALA A 331 12.95 -16.29 16.86
N PRO A 332 14.24 -16.68 16.75
CA PRO A 332 15.13 -16.22 15.68
C PRO A 332 14.56 -16.43 14.26
N GLU A 333 13.85 -17.53 14.03
CA GLU A 333 13.25 -17.83 12.72
C GLU A 333 12.17 -16.81 12.32
N ARG A 334 11.46 -16.26 13.30
CA ARG A 334 10.47 -15.19 13.07
C ARG A 334 11.13 -13.82 12.95
N GLN A 335 12.18 -13.56 13.74
CA GLN A 335 12.96 -12.33 13.61
C GLN A 335 13.58 -12.20 12.23
N HIS A 336 14.08 -13.30 11.64
CA HIS A 336 14.61 -13.31 10.27
C HIS A 336 13.57 -12.88 9.22
N LYS A 337 12.27 -13.18 9.42
CA LYS A 337 11.20 -12.68 8.54
C LYS A 337 10.98 -11.17 8.63
N LEU A 338 11.47 -10.54 9.70
CA LEU A 338 11.36 -9.12 9.98
C LEU A 338 12.66 -8.36 9.68
N GLU A 339 13.74 -9.04 9.31
CA GLU A 339 15.08 -8.47 9.09
C GLU A 339 15.04 -7.19 8.24
N GLY A 340 14.38 -7.22 7.08
CA GLY A 340 14.28 -6.02 6.22
C GLY A 340 13.50 -4.85 6.83
N ILE A 341 12.66 -5.07 7.84
CA ILE A 341 11.99 -4.00 8.61
C ILE A 341 12.89 -3.50 9.74
N LEU A 342 13.64 -4.39 10.38
CA LEU A 342 14.60 -4.05 11.44
C LEU A 342 15.79 -3.27 10.89
N GLU A 343 16.33 -3.67 9.73
CA GLU A 343 17.36 -2.91 9.00
C GLU A 343 16.90 -1.49 8.64
N ILE A 344 15.61 -1.30 8.32
CA ILE A 344 15.05 0.03 8.09
C ILE A 344 15.08 0.83 9.38
N TYR A 345 14.71 0.22 10.51
CA TYR A 345 14.76 0.88 11.80
C TYR A 345 16.18 1.29 12.17
N GLU A 346 17.13 0.35 12.17
CA GLU A 346 18.55 0.61 12.45
C GLU A 346 19.11 1.73 11.56
N LYS A 347 18.79 1.69 10.26
CA LYS A 347 19.27 2.70 9.31
C LYS A 347 18.78 4.12 9.61
N PHE A 348 17.56 4.27 10.11
CA PHE A 348 16.93 5.58 10.30
C PHE A 348 16.97 6.10 11.73
N VAL A 349 17.01 5.21 12.72
CA VAL A 349 17.08 5.55 14.14
C VAL A 349 18.51 5.44 14.67
N GLY A 350 19.32 4.53 14.11
CA GLY A 350 20.70 4.28 14.56
C GLY A 350 20.79 3.35 15.76
N ASP A 351 19.68 2.74 16.17
CA ASP A 351 19.56 1.87 17.34
C ASP A 351 19.14 0.45 16.94
N ASP A 352 19.56 -0.54 17.73
CA ASP A 352 19.10 -1.93 17.66
C ASP A 352 17.64 -2.01 18.20
N PRO A 353 16.66 -2.40 17.37
CA PRO A 353 15.21 -2.31 17.65
C PRO A 353 14.66 -3.16 18.80
#